data_AF-A0A4P9Z7L8-F1
#
_entry.id   AF-A0A4P9Z7L8-F1
#
_cell.length_a   1.000
_cell.length_b   1.000
_cell.length_c   1.000
_cell.angle_alpha   90.00
_cell.angle_beta   90.00
_cell.angle_gamma   90.00
#
_symmetry.space_group_name_H-M   'P 1'
#
loop_
_entity.id
_entity.type
_entity.pdbx_description
1 polymer ?
#
loop_
_entity_poly.entity_id
_entity_poly.type
_entity_poly.pdbx_seq_one_letter_code
_entity_poly.pdbx_strand_id
1 'polypeptide(L)'
;MRSAIATAQRLARRFHINTAPPAAEPIDASSAPINANNLTQVYSLPKLSSNTQLKLETVGCPPLALSVWVPPSLAVNIRRGSLMALQGNLTSVSMTPQLLSALKRMLYGMRNPRYTQVLSTETIQLLVSAKTELLFPRLFKTATPRSFATVALDGQSDWAILKRDALHVYGGPSLTVATHKIPQKISRAFAKSLNSLVRTETGLFSWLRPGYTFVGGRGVLGIVGNGLVYSVTVAEGEEFAINRSCLVAMSVNGPKDLQNCAVK
;
A
#
# COMPACT_ATOMS: atom_id res chain seq x y z
N MET A 1 18.61 -47.16 -30.62
CA MET A 1 17.53 -46.18 -30.35
C MET A 1 17.99 -45.25 -29.23
N ARG A 2 18.45 -44.04 -29.56
CA ARG A 2 18.90 -43.02 -28.58
C ARG A 2 17.75 -42.04 -28.37
N SER A 3 17.15 -42.02 -27.19
CA SER A 3 16.11 -41.05 -26.84
C SER A 3 16.77 -39.73 -26.41
N ALA A 4 16.36 -38.65 -27.06
CA ALA A 4 16.81 -37.30 -26.76
C ALA A 4 16.07 -36.78 -25.51
N ILE A 5 16.83 -36.48 -24.47
CA ILE A 5 16.35 -35.72 -23.30
C ILE A 5 16.28 -34.26 -23.74
N ALA A 6 15.09 -33.77 -24.05
CA ALA A 6 14.84 -32.36 -24.30
C ALA A 6 14.91 -31.60 -22.98
N THR A 7 16.11 -31.10 -22.65
CA THR A 7 16.31 -30.16 -21.54
C THR A 7 15.71 -28.81 -21.94
N ALA A 8 14.49 -28.53 -21.47
CA ALA A 8 13.86 -27.23 -21.63
C ALA A 8 14.72 -26.16 -20.95
N GLN A 9 15.44 -25.37 -21.74
CA GLN A 9 16.14 -24.18 -21.26
C GLN A 9 15.10 -23.19 -20.74
N ARG A 10 14.95 -23.15 -19.42
CA ARG A 10 14.14 -22.16 -18.72
C ARG A 10 14.83 -20.80 -18.92
N LEU A 11 14.41 -20.05 -19.93
CA LEU A 11 14.90 -18.71 -20.19
C LEU A 11 14.65 -17.85 -18.95
N ALA A 12 15.70 -17.59 -18.18
CA ALA A 12 15.65 -16.69 -17.04
C ALA A 12 15.36 -15.28 -17.58
N ARG A 13 14.09 -14.87 -17.53
CA ARG A 13 13.69 -13.51 -17.85
C ARG A 13 14.34 -12.56 -16.86
N ARG A 14 14.89 -11.45 -17.37
CA ARG A 14 15.46 -10.39 -16.54
C ARG A 14 14.33 -9.79 -15.70
N PHE A 15 14.57 -9.74 -14.40
CA PHE A 15 13.63 -9.18 -13.43
C PHE A 15 14.00 -7.72 -13.14
N HIS A 16 12.98 -6.85 -13.15
CA HIS A 16 13.15 -5.41 -12.92
C HIS A 16 12.75 -5.07 -11.49
N ILE A 17 13.72 -4.71 -10.66
CA ILE A 17 13.49 -4.10 -9.35
C ILE A 17 13.55 -2.59 -9.54
N ASN A 18 12.40 -1.94 -9.46
CA ASN A 18 12.32 -0.50 -9.57
C ASN A 18 12.22 0.10 -8.16
N THR A 19 12.76 1.30 -7.97
CA THR A 19 12.40 2.11 -6.80
C THR A 19 10.89 2.27 -6.79
N ALA A 20 10.27 2.23 -5.61
CA ALA A 20 8.84 2.50 -5.53
C ALA A 20 8.53 3.85 -6.21
N PRO A 21 7.43 3.94 -6.98
CA PRO A 21 7.14 5.13 -7.74
C PRO A 21 7.09 6.35 -6.80
N PRO A 22 7.86 7.42 -7.10
CA PRO A 22 7.95 8.60 -6.24
C PRO A 22 6.68 9.46 -6.27
N ALA A 23 5.72 9.14 -7.13
CA ALA A 23 4.40 9.74 -7.19
C ALA A 23 3.43 8.71 -7.82
N ALA A 24 2.16 8.74 -7.43
CA ALA A 24 1.14 8.26 -8.35
C ALA A 24 1.13 9.26 -9.51
N GLU A 25 1.67 8.87 -10.66
CA GLU A 25 1.58 9.71 -11.86
C GLU A 25 0.11 10.10 -12.08
N PRO A 26 -0.19 11.34 -12.50
CA PRO A 26 -1.50 11.61 -13.06
C PRO A 26 -1.74 10.57 -14.16
N ILE A 27 -2.92 9.95 -14.19
CA ILE A 27 -3.29 9.01 -15.24
C ILE A 27 -3.38 9.82 -16.54
N ASP A 28 -2.25 10.00 -17.23
CA ASP A 28 -2.20 10.56 -18.56
C ASP A 28 -2.60 9.45 -19.52
N ALA A 29 -3.89 9.46 -19.89
CA ALA A 29 -4.39 8.70 -21.01
C ALA A 29 -3.79 9.27 -22.29
N SER A 30 -2.61 8.79 -22.70
CA SER A 30 -2.07 9.02 -24.03
C SER A 30 -2.95 8.32 -25.06
N SER A 31 -3.97 9.02 -25.56
CA SER A 31 -4.70 8.63 -26.76
C SER A 31 -3.79 8.75 -27.97
N ALA A 32 -3.52 7.62 -28.65
CA ALA A 32 -3.13 7.62 -30.04
C ALA A 32 -4.15 8.43 -30.89
N PRO A 33 -3.75 9.01 -32.04
CA PRO A 33 -4.69 9.74 -32.88
C PRO A 33 -5.71 8.77 -33.48
N ILE A 34 -6.96 8.85 -33.02
CA ILE A 34 -8.06 8.05 -33.56
C ILE A 34 -8.67 8.82 -34.74
N ASN A 35 -8.52 8.26 -35.93
CA ASN A 35 -9.28 8.65 -37.11
C ASN A 35 -10.78 8.45 -36.83
N ALA A 36 -11.53 9.55 -36.92
CA ALA A 36 -12.97 9.60 -36.70
C ALA A 36 -13.70 8.92 -37.85
N ASN A 37 -14.14 7.69 -37.66
CA ASN A 37 -15.26 7.10 -38.41
C ASN A 37 -15.90 6.00 -37.54
N ASN A 38 -17.20 6.14 -37.28
CA ASN A 38 -18.12 5.13 -36.74
C ASN A 38 -18.16 5.04 -35.19
N LEU A 39 -18.82 5.98 -34.51
CA LEU A 39 -20.24 5.90 -34.15
C LEU A 39 -20.63 4.61 -33.41
N THR A 40 -20.61 4.66 -32.08
CA THR A 40 -21.81 4.37 -31.26
C THR A 40 -21.65 5.04 -29.91
N GLN A 41 -22.48 6.06 -29.69
CA GLN A 41 -22.71 6.70 -28.40
C GLN A 41 -23.22 5.67 -27.40
N VAL A 42 -22.39 5.35 -26.39
CA VAL A 42 -22.88 4.88 -25.10
C VAL A 42 -22.21 5.78 -24.07
N TYR A 43 -23.02 6.64 -23.45
CA TYR A 43 -22.65 7.64 -22.44
C TYR A 43 -21.30 7.39 -21.73
N SER A 44 -20.21 7.92 -22.28
CA SER A 44 -18.99 8.08 -21.51
C SER A 44 -19.23 9.26 -20.57
N LEU A 45 -19.66 8.96 -19.35
CA LEU A 45 -19.55 9.90 -18.23
C LEU A 45 -18.17 10.56 -18.32
N PRO A 46 -18.06 11.90 -18.23
CA PRO A 46 -16.75 12.51 -18.08
C PRO A 46 -16.08 11.82 -16.89
N LYS A 47 -14.95 11.14 -17.11
CA LYS A 47 -14.10 10.67 -16.01
C LYS A 47 -13.83 11.91 -15.18
N LEU A 48 -14.49 12.00 -14.02
CA LEU A 48 -14.47 13.19 -13.17
C LEU A 48 -13.01 13.60 -13.00
N SER A 49 -12.71 14.79 -13.52
CA SER A 49 -11.39 15.30 -13.76
C SER A 49 -10.58 15.39 -12.46
N SER A 50 -9.28 15.18 -12.61
CA SER A 50 -8.14 15.14 -11.69
C SER A 50 -8.02 16.19 -10.57
N ASN A 51 -9.00 17.06 -10.38
CA ASN A 51 -8.97 18.16 -9.40
C ASN A 51 -9.58 17.78 -8.03
N THR A 52 -10.31 16.67 -7.95
CA THR A 52 -10.90 16.17 -6.69
C THR A 52 -10.06 15.06 -6.06
N GLN A 53 -8.93 14.70 -6.67
CA GLN A 53 -8.10 13.59 -6.22
C GLN A 53 -6.92 14.09 -5.37
N LEU A 54 -6.70 13.42 -4.24
CA LEU A 54 -5.52 13.63 -3.41
C LEU A 54 -4.25 13.33 -4.21
N LYS A 55 -3.28 14.25 -4.24
CA LYS A 55 -1.98 13.99 -4.87
C LYS A 55 -0.91 13.82 -3.81
N LEU A 56 -0.09 12.78 -3.99
CA LEU A 56 1.02 12.45 -3.11
C LEU A 56 2.31 12.46 -3.92
N GLU A 57 3.28 13.22 -3.46
CA GLU A 57 4.58 13.34 -4.10
C GLU A 57 5.68 13.14 -3.05
N THR A 58 6.59 12.22 -3.32
CA THR A 58 7.73 11.97 -2.43
C THR A 58 8.82 13.02 -2.65
N VAL A 59 9.42 13.47 -1.56
CA VAL A 59 10.43 14.54 -1.56
C VAL A 59 11.73 14.01 -0.96
N GLY A 60 12.82 14.25 -1.67
CA GLY A 60 14.19 13.93 -1.26
C GLY A 60 14.76 12.66 -1.89
N CYS A 61 16.08 12.49 -1.77
CA CYS A 61 16.82 11.29 -2.14
C CYS A 61 17.70 10.88 -0.95
N PRO A 62 17.34 9.87 -0.14
CA PRO A 62 16.14 9.01 -0.23
C PRO A 62 14.82 9.77 0.03
N PRO A 63 13.64 9.23 -0.36
CA PRO A 63 12.37 9.92 -0.18
C PRO A 63 11.94 9.92 1.29
N LEU A 64 12.39 10.91 2.05
CA LEU A 64 12.18 11.01 3.51
C LEU A 64 10.94 11.83 3.88
N ALA A 65 10.44 12.63 2.96
CA ALA A 65 9.26 13.47 3.14
C ALA A 65 8.23 13.18 2.03
N LEU A 66 6.98 13.53 2.31
CA LEU A 66 5.84 13.37 1.42
C LEU A 66 5.09 14.69 1.38
N SER A 67 5.03 15.30 0.19
CA SER A 67 4.17 16.42 -0.11
C SER A 67 2.78 15.90 -0.46
N VAL A 68 1.77 16.41 0.23
CA VAL A 68 0.38 15.97 0.11
C VAL A 68 -0.46 17.17 -0.28
N TRP A 69 -1.08 17.09 -1.44
CA TRP A 69 -2.02 18.07 -1.94
C TRP A 69 -3.43 17.59 -1.64
N VAL A 70 -4.13 18.34 -0.79
CA VAL A 70 -5.46 17.98 -0.34
C VAL A 70 -6.50 18.90 -0.98
N PRO A 71 -7.43 18.36 -1.77
CA PRO A 71 -8.55 19.14 -2.31
C PRO A 71 -9.57 19.49 -1.20
N PRO A 72 -10.41 20.52 -1.42
CA PRO A 72 -11.40 20.94 -0.45
C PRO A 72 -12.39 19.81 -0.15
N SER A 73 -12.84 19.75 1.10
CA SER A 73 -13.81 18.78 1.63
C SER A 73 -13.36 17.32 1.60
N LEU A 74 -12.10 17.03 1.27
CA LEU A 74 -11.54 15.67 1.33
C LEU A 74 -10.81 15.45 2.65
N ALA A 75 -11.24 14.41 3.38
CA ALA A 75 -10.59 13.99 4.60
C ALA A 75 -9.33 13.16 4.33
N VAL A 76 -8.23 13.51 5.01
CA VAL A 76 -6.94 12.83 4.89
C VAL A 76 -6.46 12.43 6.26
N ASN A 77 -6.14 11.16 6.44
CA ASN A 77 -5.66 10.64 7.69
C ASN A 77 -4.15 10.54 7.67
N ILE A 78 -3.51 11.22 8.62
CA ILE A 78 -2.07 11.31 8.73
C ILE A 78 -1.66 10.75 10.09
N ARG A 79 -0.60 9.97 10.10
CA ARG A 79 -0.05 9.42 11.34
C ARG A 79 0.38 10.56 12.27
N ARG A 80 -0.03 10.49 13.54
CA ARG A 80 0.36 11.47 14.56
C ARG A 80 1.89 11.55 14.68
N GLY A 81 2.42 12.78 14.75
CA GLY A 81 3.85 13.05 14.86
C GLY A 81 4.64 12.98 13.55
N SER A 82 3.96 12.72 12.42
CA SER A 82 4.58 12.73 11.08
C SER A 82 4.35 14.04 10.33
N LEU A 83 3.34 14.84 10.68
CA LEU A 83 3.11 16.15 10.06
C LEU A 83 4.24 17.14 10.41
N MET A 84 4.93 17.67 9.41
CA MET A 84 6.01 18.64 9.56
C MET A 84 5.55 20.07 9.33
N ALA A 85 4.80 20.29 8.26
CA ALA A 85 4.30 21.61 7.89
C ALA A 85 2.91 21.49 7.28
N LEU A 86 2.12 22.54 7.48
CA LEU A 86 0.84 22.73 6.84
C LEU A 86 0.83 24.13 6.25
N GLN A 87 0.50 24.22 4.97
CA GLN A 87 0.31 25.47 4.25
C GLN A 87 -1.15 25.56 3.82
N GLY A 88 -1.79 26.67 4.20
CA GLY A 88 -3.20 26.95 3.93
C GLY A 88 -3.78 27.86 4.99
N ASN A 89 -5.06 28.15 4.88
CA ASN A 89 -5.78 28.90 5.88
C ASN A 89 -6.06 28.02 7.11
N LEU A 90 -5.49 28.36 8.26
CA LEU A 90 -5.63 27.56 9.48
C LEU A 90 -7.05 27.59 10.05
N THR A 91 -7.84 28.62 9.74
CA THR A 91 -9.23 28.72 10.23
C THR A 91 -10.18 27.80 9.49
N SER A 92 -9.83 27.43 8.25
CA SER A 92 -10.60 26.50 7.42
C SER A 92 -10.20 25.04 7.64
N VAL A 93 -9.19 24.77 8.47
CA VAL A 93 -8.65 23.43 8.73
C VAL A 93 -9.16 22.89 10.05
N SER A 94 -9.78 21.72 10.00
CA SER A 94 -10.13 20.92 11.17
C SER A 94 -9.20 19.71 11.28
N MET A 95 -8.55 19.56 12.44
CA MET A 95 -7.71 18.41 12.76
C MET A 95 -8.36 17.60 13.88
N THR A 96 -8.93 16.45 13.53
CA THR A 96 -9.57 15.56 14.50
C THR A 96 -8.71 14.32 14.76
N PRO A 97 -8.33 14.02 16.02
CA PRO A 97 -7.58 12.81 16.32
C PRO A 97 -8.48 11.59 16.14
N GLN A 98 -8.02 10.62 15.35
CA GLN A 98 -8.69 9.35 15.13
C GLN A 98 -7.88 8.18 15.67
N LEU A 99 -8.60 7.25 16.29
CA LEU A 99 -8.05 5.99 16.75
C LEU A 99 -8.57 4.87 15.83
N LEU A 100 -7.70 4.34 14.99
CA LEU A 100 -8.04 3.19 14.14
C LEU A 100 -8.28 1.96 15.02
N SER A 101 -9.54 1.56 15.20
CA SER A 101 -9.95 0.26 15.78
C SER A 101 -9.01 -0.28 16.88
N ALA A 102 -8.77 0.55 17.90
CA ALA A 102 -7.67 0.36 18.86
C ALA A 102 -7.72 -0.98 19.59
N LEU A 103 -8.92 -1.47 19.90
CA LEU A 103 -9.08 -2.75 20.59
C LEU A 103 -8.68 -3.93 19.70
N LYS A 104 -9.13 -3.94 18.44
CA LYS A 104 -8.79 -5.00 17.48
C LYS A 104 -7.30 -4.99 17.15
N ARG A 105 -6.71 -3.80 16.96
CA ARG A 105 -5.28 -3.65 16.69
C ARG A 105 -4.42 -4.16 17.85
N MET A 106 -4.79 -3.83 19.09
CA MET A 106 -4.09 -4.31 20.28
C MET A 106 -4.17 -5.85 20.39
N LEU A 107 -5.35 -6.44 20.15
CA LEU A 107 -5.53 -7.90 20.16
C LEU A 107 -4.65 -8.62 19.13
N TYR A 108 -4.41 -7.98 17.98
CA TYR A 108 -3.55 -8.52 16.92
C TYR A 108 -2.08 -8.10 17.03
N GLY A 109 -1.62 -7.69 18.22
CA GLY A 109 -0.21 -7.34 18.48
C GLY A 109 0.28 -6.13 17.68
N MET A 110 -0.63 -5.33 17.13
CA MET A 110 -0.29 -4.12 16.43
C MET A 110 -0.27 -2.96 17.41
N ARG A 111 0.76 -2.11 17.30
CA ARG A 111 0.78 -0.85 18.04
C ARG A 111 -0.38 0.00 17.52
N ASN A 112 -1.20 0.54 18.41
CA ASN A 112 -2.33 1.42 18.08
C ASN A 112 -1.79 2.74 17.52
N PRO A 113 -1.73 2.93 16.18
CA PRO A 113 -1.21 4.16 15.63
C PRO A 113 -2.31 5.20 15.77
N ARG A 114 -1.96 6.34 16.37
CA ARG A 114 -2.86 7.48 16.43
C ARG A 114 -2.79 8.18 15.07
N TYR A 115 -3.94 8.42 14.47
CA TYR A 115 -4.04 9.22 13.26
C TYR A 115 -4.68 10.55 13.62
N THR A 116 -4.42 11.56 12.81
CA THR A 116 -5.12 12.83 12.80
C THR A 116 -5.77 12.93 11.44
N GLN A 117 -7.09 13.02 11.42
CA GLN A 117 -7.85 13.34 10.23
C GLN A 117 -7.74 14.86 10.03
N VAL A 118 -7.19 15.25 8.89
CA VAL A 118 -7.13 16.63 8.43
C VAL A 118 -8.24 16.80 7.40
N LEU A 119 -9.08 17.81 7.61
CA LEU A 119 -10.16 18.20 6.71
C LEU A 119 -10.09 19.71 6.53
N SER A 120 -10.24 20.20 5.30
CA SER A 120 -10.32 21.63 5.03
C SER A 120 -11.42 21.95 4.04
N THR A 121 -11.99 23.16 4.12
CA THR A 121 -12.90 23.69 3.10
C THR A 121 -12.18 24.31 1.91
N GLU A 122 -10.85 24.46 1.99
CA GLU A 122 -9.98 25.02 0.96
C GLU A 122 -8.91 24.00 0.56
N THR A 123 -8.19 24.27 -0.53
CA THR A 123 -7.04 23.46 -0.93
C THR A 123 -5.88 23.72 0.02
N ILE A 124 -5.31 22.67 0.59
CA ILE A 124 -4.16 22.77 1.52
C ILE A 124 -3.01 21.88 1.05
N GLN A 125 -1.80 22.26 1.45
CA GLN A 125 -0.60 21.46 1.23
C GLN A 125 -0.03 21.02 2.57
N LEU A 126 0.31 19.75 2.67
CA LEU A 126 0.85 19.16 3.88
C LEU A 126 2.21 18.53 3.57
N LEU A 127 3.18 18.77 4.44
CA LEU A 127 4.46 18.09 4.39
C LEU A 127 4.51 17.06 5.51
N VAL A 128 4.72 15.80 5.16
CA VAL A 128 4.71 14.67 6.09
C VAL A 128 6.08 13.98 6.08
N SER A 129 6.62 13.67 7.25
CA SER A 129 7.91 13.00 7.46
C SER A 129 7.76 11.48 7.58
N ALA A 130 8.74 10.73 7.10
CA ALA A 130 8.82 9.28 7.29
C ALA A 130 9.15 8.89 8.75
N LYS A 131 9.37 9.89 9.62
CA LYS A 131 9.68 9.69 11.03
C LYS A 131 8.55 8.93 11.72
N THR A 132 8.93 7.96 12.54
CA THR A 132 8.01 7.23 13.39
C THR A 132 8.44 7.40 14.83
N GLU A 133 7.51 7.85 15.66
CA GLU A 133 7.72 7.93 17.09
C GLU A 133 7.81 6.53 17.68
N LEU A 134 8.99 6.14 18.19
CA LEU A 134 9.14 4.93 18.99
C LEU A 134 8.46 5.14 20.34
N LEU A 135 7.88 4.07 20.90
CA LEU A 135 7.17 4.13 22.20
C LEU A 135 8.15 4.43 23.34
N PHE A 136 9.39 3.96 23.20
CA PHE A 136 10.49 4.19 24.12
C PHE A 136 11.74 4.64 23.34
N PRO A 137 11.80 5.90 22.89
CA PRO A 137 12.94 6.41 22.11
C PRO A 137 14.26 6.38 22.92
N ARG A 138 14.16 6.35 24.26
CA ARG A 138 15.30 6.32 25.17
C ARG A 138 15.95 4.94 25.32
N LEU A 139 15.23 3.85 25.07
CA LEU A 139 15.72 2.48 25.28
C LEU A 139 16.28 1.83 24.00
N PHE A 140 15.85 2.27 22.82
CA PHE A 140 16.26 1.66 21.54
C PHE A 140 16.66 2.74 20.53
N LYS A 141 17.95 3.14 20.55
CA LYS A 141 18.57 4.13 19.65
C LYS A 141 18.89 3.59 18.26
N THR A 142 18.04 2.78 17.64
CA THR A 142 18.24 2.37 16.24
C THR A 142 17.35 3.21 15.33
N ALA A 143 17.87 4.38 14.96
CA ALA A 143 17.29 5.21 13.92
C ALA A 143 17.63 4.61 12.55
N THR A 144 16.90 3.57 12.14
CA THR A 144 16.99 3.09 10.76
C THR A 144 16.40 4.17 9.85
N PRO A 145 17.11 4.60 8.79
CA PRO A 145 16.53 5.53 7.81
C PRO A 145 15.25 4.92 7.25
N ARG A 146 14.24 5.75 7.00
CA ARG A 146 12.93 5.30 6.50
C ARG A 146 12.58 6.07 5.26
N SER A 147 12.01 5.39 4.27
CA SER A 147 11.63 6.01 3.00
C SER A 147 10.15 5.83 2.71
N PHE A 148 9.58 6.82 2.03
CA PHE A 148 8.21 6.81 1.54
C PHE A 148 8.09 6.08 0.20
N ALA A 149 6.91 5.50 0.02
CA ALA A 149 6.40 4.99 -1.23
C ALA A 149 4.92 5.36 -1.33
N THR A 150 4.48 5.78 -2.51
CA THR A 150 3.07 6.11 -2.76
C THR A 150 2.38 4.97 -3.51
N VAL A 151 1.13 4.70 -3.15
CA VAL A 151 0.30 3.69 -3.82
C VAL A 151 -1.06 4.32 -4.11
N ALA A 152 -1.46 4.35 -5.37
CA ALA A 152 -2.82 4.68 -5.77
C ALA A 152 -3.69 3.41 -5.77
N LEU A 153 -4.92 3.54 -5.30
CA LEU A 153 -5.93 2.49 -5.33
C LEU A 153 -7.09 2.93 -6.22
N ASP A 154 -7.27 2.20 -7.30
CA ASP A 154 -8.35 2.41 -8.26
C ASP A 154 -9.60 1.56 -7.95
N GLY A 155 -9.54 0.75 -6.89
CA GLY A 155 -10.61 -0.18 -6.47
C GLY A 155 -10.56 -1.56 -7.15
N GLN A 156 -9.62 -1.79 -8.06
CA GLN A 156 -9.41 -3.10 -8.70
C GLN A 156 -8.61 -4.06 -7.82
N SER A 157 -7.58 -3.56 -7.16
CA SER A 157 -6.72 -4.35 -6.28
C SER A 157 -6.68 -3.72 -4.90
N ASP A 158 -6.92 -4.55 -3.89
CA ASP A 158 -6.73 -4.16 -2.51
C ASP A 158 -5.27 -4.39 -2.11
N TRP A 159 -4.89 -3.88 -0.94
CA TRP A 159 -3.52 -3.95 -0.44
C TRP A 159 -3.46 -4.49 0.99
N ALA A 160 -2.55 -5.43 1.21
CA ALA A 160 -2.20 -5.92 2.53
C ALA A 160 -0.88 -5.29 2.98
N ILE A 161 -0.94 -4.38 3.94
CA ILE A 161 0.22 -3.75 4.56
C ILE A 161 0.65 -4.60 5.76
N LEU A 162 1.77 -5.28 5.61
CA LEU A 162 2.27 -6.29 6.55
C LEU A 162 3.15 -5.69 7.66
N LYS A 163 3.76 -4.53 7.42
CA LYS A 163 4.52 -3.79 8.45
C LYS A 163 3.59 -2.92 9.30
N ARG A 164 3.63 -3.11 10.62
CA ARG A 164 2.80 -2.40 11.63
C ARG A 164 2.79 -0.87 11.54
N ASP A 165 3.91 -0.30 11.13
CA ASP A 165 4.19 1.14 11.16
C ASP A 165 4.34 1.72 9.75
N ALA A 166 3.95 0.96 8.72
CA ALA A 166 4.18 1.35 7.34
C ALA A 166 3.10 2.29 6.79
N LEU A 167 1.84 2.16 7.18
CA LEU A 167 0.82 3.14 6.77
C LEU A 167 1.05 4.47 7.51
N HIS A 168 1.28 5.56 6.77
CA HIS A 168 1.49 6.89 7.33
C HIS A 168 0.43 7.88 6.88
N VAL A 169 0.13 7.91 5.59
CA VAL A 169 -0.88 8.80 5.00
C VAL A 169 -1.88 7.94 4.26
N TYR A 170 -3.18 8.23 4.42
CA TYR A 170 -4.20 7.65 3.58
C TYR A 170 -5.39 8.59 3.42
N GLY A 171 -5.97 8.60 2.24
CA GLY A 171 -7.13 9.44 1.94
C GLY A 171 -7.74 9.07 0.60
N GLY A 172 -9.03 9.33 0.45
CA GLY A 172 -9.74 9.03 -0.77
C GLY A 172 -11.25 8.99 -0.58
N PRO A 173 -12.02 9.04 -1.69
CA PRO A 173 -13.47 9.10 -1.64
C PRO A 173 -14.14 7.84 -1.12
N SER A 174 -13.49 6.67 -1.23
CA SER A 174 -14.08 5.39 -0.82
C SER A 174 -12.98 4.42 -0.37
N LEU A 175 -12.13 4.88 0.54
CA LEU A 175 -11.05 4.08 1.09
C LEU A 175 -11.48 3.41 2.39
N THR A 176 -11.30 2.10 2.49
CA THR A 176 -11.56 1.34 3.71
C THR A 176 -10.25 0.84 4.29
N VAL A 177 -10.02 1.12 5.58
CA VAL A 177 -8.83 0.67 6.30
C VAL A 177 -9.26 -0.22 7.46
N ALA A 178 -8.96 -1.51 7.35
CA ALA A 178 -9.31 -2.51 8.34
C ALA A 178 -8.07 -3.23 8.87
N THR A 179 -8.20 -3.89 10.01
CA THR A 179 -7.14 -4.72 10.58
C THR A 179 -7.60 -6.17 10.61
N HIS A 180 -6.77 -7.06 10.08
CA HIS A 180 -7.06 -8.48 9.95
C HIS A 180 -5.92 -9.32 10.50
N LYS A 181 -6.22 -10.57 10.86
CA LYS A 181 -5.23 -11.54 11.31
C LYS A 181 -4.53 -12.20 10.11
N ILE A 182 -3.21 -12.31 10.18
CA ILE A 182 -2.42 -13.05 9.21
C ILE A 182 -2.72 -14.55 9.39
N PRO A 183 -3.13 -15.26 8.32
CA PRO A 183 -3.38 -16.70 8.40
C PRO A 183 -2.08 -17.47 8.57
N GLN A 184 -2.03 -18.42 9.50
CA GLN A 184 -0.88 -19.31 9.66
C GLN A 184 -0.86 -20.43 8.62
N LYS A 185 -2.04 -20.94 8.23
CA LYS A 185 -2.18 -22.07 7.32
C LYS A 185 -2.97 -21.66 6.08
N ILE A 186 -2.68 -22.32 4.96
CA ILE A 186 -3.36 -22.08 3.69
C ILE A 186 -4.85 -22.44 3.73
N SER A 187 -5.62 -21.87 2.81
CA SER A 187 -7.05 -22.18 2.66
C SER A 187 -7.26 -23.66 2.27
N ARG A 188 -8.40 -24.24 2.64
CA ARG A 188 -8.72 -25.64 2.26
C ARG A 188 -8.86 -25.77 0.74
N ALA A 189 -9.45 -24.75 0.09
CA ALA A 189 -9.63 -24.71 -1.34
C ALA A 189 -8.28 -24.67 -2.07
N PHE A 190 -7.34 -23.84 -1.61
CA PHE A 190 -6.01 -23.73 -2.20
C PHE A 190 -5.15 -24.98 -1.95
N ALA A 191 -5.23 -25.60 -0.78
CA ALA A 191 -4.57 -26.88 -0.52
C ALA A 191 -5.04 -27.96 -1.52
N LYS A 192 -6.34 -28.00 -1.81
CA LYS A 192 -6.93 -28.91 -2.80
C LYS A 192 -6.45 -28.60 -4.21
N SER A 193 -6.34 -27.32 -4.60
CA SER A 193 -5.81 -26.96 -5.94
C SER A 193 -4.33 -27.29 -6.10
N LEU A 194 -3.57 -27.33 -5.00
CA LEU A 194 -2.17 -27.75 -4.98
C LEU A 194 -2.00 -29.29 -4.89
N ASN A 195 -3.09 -30.07 -4.92
CA ASN A 195 -3.06 -31.53 -4.70
C ASN A 195 -2.35 -31.95 -3.40
N SER A 196 -2.32 -31.08 -2.38
CA SER A 196 -1.71 -31.36 -1.08
C SER A 196 -2.77 -31.80 -0.07
N LEU A 197 -2.56 -32.97 0.53
CA LEU A 197 -3.40 -33.49 1.62
C LEU A 197 -3.23 -32.69 2.92
N VAL A 198 -2.09 -32.01 3.09
CA VAL A 198 -1.74 -31.26 4.30
C VAL A 198 -1.76 -29.76 4.01
N ARG A 199 -2.36 -29.00 4.93
CA ARG A 199 -2.36 -27.53 4.88
C ARG A 199 -0.99 -27.03 5.30
N THR A 200 -0.23 -26.55 4.32
CA THR A 200 1.07 -25.92 4.53
C THR A 200 0.94 -24.55 5.20
N GLU A 201 2.05 -24.09 5.76
CA GLU A 201 2.13 -22.75 6.34
C GLU A 201 2.22 -21.68 5.26
N THR A 202 1.67 -20.51 5.53
CA THR A 202 1.71 -19.38 4.59
C THR A 202 3.05 -18.68 4.54
N GLY A 203 3.92 -18.89 5.55
CA GLY A 203 5.20 -18.19 5.70
C GLY A 203 5.10 -16.73 6.13
N LEU A 204 3.88 -16.16 6.15
CA LEU A 204 3.64 -14.77 6.52
C LEU A 204 3.38 -14.60 8.02
N PHE A 205 2.89 -15.64 8.70
CA PHE A 205 2.49 -15.55 10.10
C PHE A 205 3.69 -15.38 11.04
N SER A 206 3.56 -14.46 12.00
CA SER A 206 4.53 -14.24 13.07
C SER A 206 3.81 -14.15 14.41
N TRP A 207 4.24 -14.91 15.42
CA TRP A 207 3.63 -14.84 16.75
C TRP A 207 3.70 -13.43 17.36
N LEU A 208 4.83 -12.72 17.18
CA LEU A 208 4.99 -11.33 17.65
C LEU A 208 4.13 -10.31 16.88
N ARG A 209 3.65 -10.66 15.67
CA ARG A 209 2.94 -9.74 14.77
C ARG A 209 1.84 -10.50 14.02
N PRO A 210 0.75 -10.90 14.72
CA PRO A 210 -0.28 -11.73 14.12
C PRO A 210 -1.26 -10.93 13.24
N GLY A 211 -1.18 -9.59 13.20
CA GLY A 211 -2.07 -8.72 12.43
C GLY A 211 -1.41 -8.01 11.24
N TYR A 212 -2.23 -7.64 10.26
CA TYR A 212 -1.87 -6.78 9.14
C TYR A 212 -2.96 -5.71 8.91
N THR A 213 -2.59 -4.60 8.25
CA THR A 213 -3.57 -3.58 7.83
C THR A 213 -4.03 -3.89 6.41
N PHE A 214 -5.32 -4.14 6.25
CA PHE A 214 -5.98 -4.23 4.95
C PHE A 214 -6.42 -2.84 4.52
N VAL A 215 -6.14 -2.50 3.27
CA VAL A 215 -6.61 -1.27 2.65
C VAL A 215 -7.28 -1.62 1.33
N GLY A 216 -8.52 -1.17 1.14
CA GLY A 216 -9.25 -1.43 -0.10
C GLY A 216 -10.10 -0.24 -0.54
N GLY A 217 -10.64 -0.34 -1.75
CA GLY A 217 -11.46 0.70 -2.37
C GLY A 217 -10.66 1.73 -3.16
N ARG A 218 -11.11 2.99 -3.16
CA ARG A 218 -10.55 4.07 -4.00
C ARG A 218 -9.89 5.18 -3.20
N GLY A 219 -8.64 5.49 -3.53
CA GLY A 219 -7.88 6.53 -2.86
C GLY A 219 -6.38 6.41 -3.10
N VAL A 220 -5.58 6.96 -2.19
CA VAL A 220 -4.12 6.91 -2.25
C VAL A 220 -3.53 6.69 -0.86
N LEU A 221 -2.35 6.10 -0.81
CA LEU A 221 -1.61 5.74 0.39
C LEU A 221 -0.19 6.25 0.33
N GLY A 222 0.29 6.81 1.43
CA GLY A 222 1.69 7.01 1.75
C GLY A 222 2.16 5.92 2.69
N ILE A 223 3.00 5.04 2.19
CA ILE A 223 3.57 3.89 2.91
C ILE A 223 5.04 4.19 3.22
N VAL A 224 5.51 3.74 4.38
CA VAL A 224 6.88 3.94 4.86
C VAL A 224 7.56 2.60 5.12
N GLY A 225 8.72 2.40 4.51
CA GLY A 225 9.61 1.27 4.77
C GLY A 225 10.77 1.65 5.69
N ASN A 226 11.37 0.65 6.35
CA ASN A 226 12.71 0.80 6.90
C ASN A 226 13.72 0.56 5.76
N GLY A 227 14.63 1.49 5.53
CA GLY A 227 15.48 1.54 4.34
C GLY A 227 14.73 2.08 3.13
N LEU A 228 15.24 1.76 1.93
CA LEU A 228 14.59 2.06 0.65
C LEU A 228 13.43 1.10 0.37
N VAL A 229 12.36 1.60 -0.23
CA VAL A 229 11.23 0.79 -0.69
C VAL A 229 11.34 0.57 -2.19
N TYR A 230 11.23 -0.70 -2.59
CA TYR A 230 11.25 -1.12 -3.98
C TYR A 230 9.89 -1.69 -4.37
N SER A 231 9.46 -1.40 -5.59
CA SER A 231 8.27 -2.00 -6.19
C SER A 231 8.69 -3.18 -7.05
N VAL A 232 7.94 -4.27 -6.92
CA VAL A 232 8.14 -5.50 -7.67
C VAL A 232 6.79 -5.90 -8.26
N THR A 233 6.78 -6.10 -9.56
CA THR A 233 5.65 -6.70 -10.28
C THR A 233 6.06 -8.12 -10.66
N VAL A 234 5.27 -9.10 -10.20
CA VAL A 234 5.47 -10.52 -10.51
C VAL A 234 4.47 -10.90 -11.59
N ALA A 235 4.93 -11.47 -12.71
CA ALA A 235 4.03 -11.89 -13.78
C ALA A 235 3.29 -13.18 -13.41
N GLU A 236 2.22 -13.48 -14.14
CA GLU A 236 1.47 -14.70 -13.94
C GLU A 236 2.36 -15.94 -14.16
N GLY A 237 2.30 -16.90 -13.21
CA GLY A 237 3.11 -18.12 -13.24
C GLY A 237 4.55 -17.95 -12.75
N GLU A 238 4.95 -16.75 -12.34
CA GLU A 238 6.26 -16.50 -11.73
C GLU A 238 6.21 -16.58 -10.20
N GLU A 239 7.33 -16.98 -9.60
CA GLU A 239 7.48 -17.08 -8.15
C GLU A 239 8.55 -16.10 -7.68
N PHE A 240 8.28 -15.41 -6.57
CA PHE A 240 9.20 -14.44 -5.99
C PHE A 240 9.45 -14.74 -4.51
N ALA A 241 10.71 -15.04 -4.18
CA ALA A 241 11.13 -15.32 -2.83
C ALA A 241 11.66 -14.05 -2.15
N ILE A 242 11.04 -13.66 -1.04
CA ILE A 242 11.45 -12.50 -0.23
C ILE A 242 11.51 -12.91 1.23
N ASN A 243 12.50 -12.39 1.95
CA ASN A 243 12.46 -12.42 3.40
C ASN A 243 11.23 -11.65 3.91
N ARG A 244 10.38 -12.32 4.70
CA ARG A 244 9.18 -11.74 5.33
C ARG A 244 9.44 -10.40 6.04
N SER A 245 10.62 -10.22 6.63
CA SER A 245 10.97 -8.98 7.34
C SER A 245 11.15 -7.77 6.40
N CYS A 246 11.51 -8.01 5.14
CA CYS A 246 11.70 -6.98 4.11
C CYS A 246 10.37 -6.56 3.48
N LEU A 247 9.43 -7.51 3.34
CA LEU A 247 8.10 -7.31 2.76
C LEU A 247 7.29 -6.22 3.51
N VAL A 248 6.94 -5.15 2.81
CA VAL A 248 6.22 -3.98 3.37
C VAL A 248 4.72 -4.11 3.13
N ALA A 249 4.34 -4.29 1.86
CA ALA A 249 2.98 -4.42 1.40
C ALA A 249 2.93 -5.33 0.17
N MET A 250 1.76 -5.89 -0.12
CA MET A 250 1.46 -6.65 -1.35
C MET A 250 0.03 -6.37 -1.80
N SER A 251 -0.23 -6.50 -3.09
CA SER A 251 -1.58 -6.50 -3.65
C SER A 251 -2.32 -7.78 -3.27
N VAL A 252 -3.60 -7.67 -2.94
CA VAL A 252 -4.48 -8.78 -2.56
C VAL A 252 -5.87 -8.59 -3.15
N ASN A 253 -6.57 -9.69 -3.40
CA ASN A 253 -7.96 -9.69 -3.84
C ASN A 253 -8.90 -9.92 -2.64
N GLY A 254 -8.87 -8.96 -1.71
CA GLY A 254 -9.67 -8.98 -0.49
C GLY A 254 -8.99 -9.58 0.75
N PRO A 255 -9.70 -9.61 1.89
CA PRO A 255 -9.10 -9.84 3.21
C PRO A 255 -8.68 -11.29 3.50
N LYS A 256 -9.13 -12.26 2.71
CA LYS A 256 -8.82 -13.69 2.88
C LYS A 256 -7.72 -14.18 1.94
N ASP A 257 -7.25 -13.34 1.02
CA ASP A 257 -6.37 -13.76 -0.07
C ASP A 257 -4.98 -14.19 0.42
N LEU A 258 -4.51 -13.68 1.56
CA LEU A 258 -3.26 -14.13 2.20
C LEU A 258 -3.26 -15.64 2.56
N GLN A 259 -4.41 -16.30 2.55
CA GLN A 259 -4.52 -17.75 2.75
C GLN A 259 -4.10 -18.56 1.51
N ASN A 260 -3.92 -17.89 0.37
CA ASN A 260 -3.49 -18.48 -0.89
C ASN A 260 -1.97 -18.33 -1.10
N CYS A 261 -1.24 -17.83 -0.09
CA CYS A 261 0.22 -17.83 -0.08
C CYS A 261 0.73 -19.16 0.51
N ALA A 262 1.54 -19.91 -0.22
CA ALA A 262 2.23 -21.09 0.29
C ALA A 262 3.75 -20.90 0.24
N VAL A 263 4.44 -21.39 1.26
CA VAL A 263 5.90 -21.57 1.20
C VAL A 263 6.17 -22.92 0.53
N LYS A 264 7.02 -22.90 -0.49
CA LYS A 264 7.62 -24.11 -1.06
C LYS A 264 8.89 -24.48 -0.31
#